data_AF-A0AAW2CLZ8-F1
#
_entry.id   AF-A0AAW2CLZ8-F1
#
_cell.length_a   1.000
_cell.length_b   1.000
_cell.length_c   1.000
_cell.angle_alpha   90.00
_cell.angle_beta   90.00
_cell.angle_gamma   90.00
#
_symmetry.space_group_name_H-M   'P 1'
#
loop_
_entity.id
_entity.type
_entity.pdbx_description
1 polymer ?
#
loop_
_entity_poly.entity_id
_entity_poly.type
_entity_poly.pdbx_seq_one_letter_code
_entity_poly.pdbx_strand_id
1 'polypeptide(L)'
;MKKMGNKVALLALVLVLCYGLAMAVSFVEDEDWRGESEGREDWRRERKGEVREDRRRERERKGREENRRREREGEGRKDWRREGEEEGEEDWRREREKREEWSTEARFLLKDSKRVVKTDAGEMEVVRSFVGKIVDRPLHIGFITMEPKTLFIPQYLDSSLVIFIRRGEAKIGLIYEDVLGERWLKTGDVYHIPAGSAFYLVNTAEGQKLHIICSIDPSEGLGVGTFQSFFIGGGTYPQSVLAGFEPETLSRAFNVSYAELRDLFRLKRGPIIYLNDSHSTSPWPKIMHMKEHARLQHLKKLMDSHEEPAQKEEQTWSWKKLLNSMLGMETETKKRDDRGTSDKGKGKTPDSYNLYDRHPDCSNDYGWSVALDKHDYSPLKHSGIGIYLVNLTAGAMMAPHVNPTATEYGIVLRGSGTIQIVFPNGTNAMSSEIAEGDVFFVPRYFPFCQIASRSGPLEFFGFTTSAHRNRPQFLAGSNSLIRAMMGPELAASFGITLERLQDIDKAQPFGVILPPDTKTKRREEPLPPDTKTKRREDEHAREPKVIKSFWE
;
A
#
# COMPACT_ATOMS: atom_id res chain seq x y z
N MET A 1 55.93 -39.02 -10.09
CA MET A 1 54.64 -38.70 -10.73
C MET A 1 54.59 -39.22 -12.17
N LYS A 2 54.04 -40.41 -12.44
CA LYS A 2 53.96 -40.97 -13.83
C LYS A 2 52.70 -41.82 -14.09
N LYS A 3 51.60 -41.56 -13.37
CA LYS A 3 50.32 -42.30 -13.45
C LYS A 3 49.06 -41.42 -13.65
N MET A 4 49.21 -40.10 -13.88
CA MET A 4 48.06 -39.18 -14.06
C MET A 4 47.74 -38.87 -15.53
N GLY A 5 48.69 -39.03 -16.46
CA GLY A 5 48.53 -38.62 -17.87
C GLY A 5 47.50 -39.44 -18.67
N ASN A 6 47.50 -40.77 -18.53
CA ASN A 6 46.64 -41.63 -19.35
C ASN A 6 45.14 -41.50 -19.02
N LYS A 7 44.77 -41.09 -17.80
CA LYS A 7 43.34 -40.93 -17.43
C LYS A 7 42.72 -39.68 -18.05
N VAL A 8 43.46 -38.58 -18.14
CA VAL A 8 43.01 -37.34 -18.79
C VAL A 8 42.93 -37.53 -20.31
N ALA A 9 43.92 -38.21 -20.90
CA ALA A 9 43.90 -38.56 -22.33
C ALA A 9 42.70 -39.46 -22.70
N LEU A 10 42.38 -40.46 -21.87
CA LEU A 10 41.21 -41.32 -22.09
C LEU A 10 39.90 -40.55 -21.97
N LEU A 11 39.77 -39.64 -20.99
CA LEU A 11 38.57 -38.81 -20.83
C LEU A 11 38.35 -37.88 -22.03
N ALA A 12 39.42 -37.26 -22.53
CA ALA A 12 39.38 -36.41 -23.72
C ALA A 12 38.98 -37.21 -24.98
N LEU A 13 39.52 -38.44 -25.14
CA LEU A 13 39.20 -39.29 -26.28
C LEU A 13 37.74 -39.78 -26.25
N VAL A 14 37.20 -40.09 -25.06
CA VAL A 14 35.77 -40.39 -24.87
C VAL A 14 34.90 -39.18 -25.19
N LEU A 15 35.26 -37.98 -24.74
CA LEU A 15 34.50 -36.76 -25.04
C LEU A 15 34.49 -36.42 -26.54
N VAL A 16 35.61 -36.61 -27.24
CA VAL A 16 35.67 -36.44 -28.71
C VAL A 16 34.84 -37.50 -29.44
N LEU A 17 34.84 -38.76 -28.98
CA LEU A 17 33.99 -39.81 -29.56
C LEU A 17 32.49 -39.55 -29.30
N CYS A 18 32.13 -39.10 -28.10
CA CYS A 18 30.75 -38.71 -27.77
C CYS A 18 30.28 -37.50 -28.59
N TYR A 19 31.15 -36.51 -28.83
CA TYR A 19 30.83 -35.36 -29.67
C TYR A 19 30.72 -35.75 -31.16
N GLY A 20 31.60 -36.64 -31.65
CA GLY A 20 31.51 -37.19 -33.00
C GLY A 20 30.24 -38.01 -33.25
N LEU A 21 29.83 -38.85 -32.29
CA LEU A 21 28.56 -39.58 -32.35
C LEU A 21 27.35 -38.66 -32.27
N ALA A 22 27.38 -37.61 -31.44
CA ALA A 22 26.31 -36.62 -31.37
C ALA A 22 26.12 -35.88 -32.70
N MET A 23 27.22 -35.50 -33.37
CA MET A 23 27.18 -34.85 -34.68
C MET A 23 26.76 -35.78 -35.82
N ALA A 24 27.13 -37.07 -35.76
CA ALA A 24 26.76 -38.07 -36.77
C ALA A 24 25.27 -38.48 -36.70
N VAL A 25 24.67 -38.47 -35.50
CA VAL A 25 23.23 -38.74 -35.31
C VAL A 25 22.35 -37.53 -35.74
N SER A 26 22.95 -36.36 -35.97
CA SER A 26 22.26 -35.15 -36.46
C SER A 26 22.41 -34.88 -37.97
N PHE A 27 22.85 -35.86 -38.78
CA PHE A 27 23.10 -35.65 -40.22
C PHE A 27 22.63 -36.78 -41.16
N VAL A 28 21.76 -37.66 -40.67
CA VAL A 28 21.08 -38.73 -41.42
C VAL A 28 19.68 -38.83 -40.77
N GLU A 29 18.53 -38.61 -41.44
CA GLU A 29 18.15 -38.85 -42.83
C GLU A 29 17.35 -37.66 -43.42
N ASP A 30 17.69 -37.20 -44.63
CA ASP A 30 16.74 -36.61 -45.58
C ASP A 30 17.30 -36.76 -47.02
N GLU A 31 16.42 -37.06 -47.98
CA GLU A 31 16.67 -37.25 -49.43
C GLU A 31 17.56 -38.49 -49.83
N ASP A 32 17.34 -39.24 -50.94
CA ASP A 32 16.57 -38.89 -52.15
C ASP A 32 16.04 -40.06 -53.07
N TRP A 33 14.96 -39.76 -53.81
CA TRP A 33 14.34 -40.29 -55.07
C TRP A 33 14.31 -41.75 -55.63
N ARG A 34 13.09 -42.04 -56.18
CA ARG A 34 12.70 -42.66 -57.50
C ARG A 34 12.68 -44.19 -57.71
N GLY A 35 11.53 -44.67 -58.23
CA GLY A 35 11.45 -45.84 -59.14
C GLY A 35 10.15 -46.67 -59.07
N GLU A 36 9.24 -46.46 -60.01
CA GLU A 36 8.07 -47.33 -60.34
C GLU A 36 8.53 -48.77 -60.72
N SER A 37 7.77 -49.87 -60.72
CA SER A 37 6.33 -50.20 -60.69
C SER A 37 6.16 -51.69 -60.21
N GLU A 38 5.01 -52.39 -60.07
CA GLU A 38 3.56 -52.09 -60.15
C GLU A 38 2.72 -53.24 -59.48
N GLY A 39 1.39 -53.11 -59.47
CA GLY A 39 0.52 -54.18 -60.01
C GLY A 39 0.14 -55.42 -59.18
N ARG A 40 -0.54 -55.29 -58.02
CA ARG A 40 -1.60 -56.24 -57.54
C ARG A 40 -2.42 -55.90 -56.27
N GLU A 41 -2.48 -54.64 -55.83
CA GLU A 41 -3.12 -54.29 -54.55
C GLU A 41 -4.12 -53.11 -54.62
N ASP A 42 -4.84 -53.01 -55.74
CA ASP A 42 -5.62 -51.83 -56.12
C ASP A 42 -6.88 -51.62 -55.25
N TRP A 43 -7.78 -52.60 -55.24
CA TRP A 43 -9.11 -52.55 -54.61
C TRP A 43 -9.15 -52.43 -53.07
N ARG A 44 -7.99 -52.43 -52.39
CA ARG A 44 -7.92 -52.33 -50.91
C ARG A 44 -7.30 -51.02 -50.40
N ARG A 45 -6.80 -50.15 -51.30
CA ARG A 45 -6.25 -48.83 -50.95
C ARG A 45 -7.32 -47.73 -50.89
N GLU A 46 -8.27 -47.68 -51.82
CA GLU A 46 -9.21 -46.55 -51.96
C GLU A 46 -10.02 -46.26 -50.68
N ARG A 47 -10.71 -47.25 -50.09
CA ARG A 47 -11.42 -47.07 -48.79
C ARG A 47 -10.52 -46.69 -47.61
N LYS A 48 -9.20 -46.94 -47.69
CA LYS A 48 -8.23 -46.48 -46.67
C LYS A 48 -7.69 -45.08 -46.99
N GLY A 49 -7.81 -44.62 -48.24
CA GLY A 49 -7.48 -43.27 -48.68
C GLY A 49 -8.48 -42.26 -48.12
N GLU A 50 -9.77 -42.44 -48.40
CA GLU A 50 -10.83 -41.50 -47.97
C GLU A 50 -10.86 -41.29 -46.45
N VAL A 51 -10.82 -42.38 -45.67
CA VAL A 51 -10.79 -42.31 -44.19
C VAL A 51 -9.50 -41.68 -43.64
N ARG A 52 -8.39 -41.74 -44.40
CA ARG A 52 -7.14 -41.05 -44.04
C ARG A 52 -7.15 -39.57 -44.44
N GLU A 53 -7.75 -39.22 -45.58
CA GLU A 53 -7.95 -37.84 -46.01
C GLU A 53 -8.85 -37.09 -45.03
N ASP A 54 -10.00 -37.65 -44.61
CA ASP A 54 -10.89 -36.98 -43.65
C ASP A 54 -10.22 -36.79 -42.29
N ARG A 55 -9.51 -37.81 -41.76
CA ARG A 55 -8.72 -37.64 -40.53
C ARG A 55 -7.59 -36.62 -40.68
N ARG A 56 -7.01 -36.48 -41.88
CA ARG A 56 -5.96 -35.49 -42.15
C ARG A 56 -6.56 -34.09 -42.20
N ARG A 57 -7.66 -33.89 -42.96
CA ARG A 57 -8.40 -32.62 -43.04
C ARG A 57 -8.92 -32.18 -41.68
N GLU A 58 -9.43 -33.09 -40.85
CA GLU A 58 -9.89 -32.77 -39.49
C GLU A 58 -8.72 -32.38 -38.56
N ARG A 59 -7.57 -33.06 -38.65
CA ARG A 59 -6.35 -32.69 -37.92
C ARG A 59 -5.78 -31.35 -38.37
N GLU A 60 -5.75 -31.08 -39.67
CA GLU A 60 -5.30 -29.80 -40.22
C GLU A 60 -6.27 -28.66 -39.86
N ARG A 61 -7.59 -28.92 -39.78
CA ARG A 61 -8.58 -27.95 -39.28
C ARG A 61 -8.38 -27.64 -37.79
N LYS A 62 -8.24 -28.67 -36.95
CA LYS A 62 -7.98 -28.53 -35.52
C LYS A 62 -6.64 -27.83 -35.26
N GLY A 63 -5.61 -28.17 -36.02
CA GLY A 63 -4.31 -27.49 -35.99
C GLY A 63 -4.40 -26.01 -36.38
N ARG A 64 -5.17 -25.65 -37.41
CA ARG A 64 -5.39 -24.23 -37.79
C ARG A 64 -6.25 -23.46 -36.78
N GLU A 65 -7.26 -24.08 -36.18
CA GLU A 65 -8.06 -23.48 -35.09
C GLU A 65 -7.21 -23.29 -33.83
N GLU A 66 -6.36 -24.27 -33.49
CA GLU A 66 -5.44 -24.17 -32.35
C GLU A 66 -4.33 -23.14 -32.59
N ASN A 67 -3.76 -23.05 -33.79
CA ASN A 67 -2.74 -22.04 -34.11
C ASN A 67 -3.33 -20.63 -34.08
N ARG A 68 -4.52 -20.41 -34.68
CA ARG A 68 -5.24 -19.12 -34.57
C ARG A 68 -5.62 -18.76 -33.14
N ARG A 69 -5.83 -19.76 -32.28
CA ARG A 69 -6.09 -19.55 -30.85
C ARG A 69 -4.81 -19.18 -30.10
N ARG A 70 -3.69 -19.85 -30.37
CA ARG A 70 -2.36 -19.53 -29.82
C ARG A 70 -1.82 -18.18 -30.30
N GLU A 71 -2.13 -17.77 -31.54
CA GLU A 71 -1.83 -16.43 -32.06
C GLU A 71 -2.60 -15.37 -31.26
N ARG A 72 -3.93 -15.50 -31.12
CA ARG A 72 -4.77 -14.58 -30.32
C ARG A 72 -4.44 -14.56 -28.84
N GLU A 73 -4.13 -15.72 -28.24
CA GLU A 73 -3.69 -15.83 -26.84
C GLU A 73 -2.22 -15.42 -26.64
N GLY A 74 -1.45 -15.25 -27.72
CA GLY A 74 -0.05 -14.83 -27.72
C GLY A 74 0.16 -13.34 -28.00
N GLU A 75 -0.66 -12.73 -28.86
CA GLU A 75 -0.66 -11.28 -29.13
C GLU A 75 -1.03 -10.50 -27.85
N GLY A 76 -2.18 -10.81 -27.23
CA GLY A 76 -2.61 -10.20 -25.98
C GLY A 76 -1.76 -10.55 -24.73
N ARG A 77 -0.70 -11.35 -24.88
CA ARG A 77 0.29 -11.66 -23.82
C ARG A 77 1.65 -11.00 -24.06
N LYS A 78 1.90 -10.51 -25.28
CA LYS A 78 3.13 -9.81 -25.65
C LYS A 78 3.02 -8.30 -25.45
N ASP A 79 1.83 -7.71 -25.57
CA ASP A 79 1.57 -6.30 -25.21
C ASP A 79 2.00 -6.03 -23.76
N TRP A 80 1.25 -6.51 -22.76
CA TRP A 80 1.47 -6.17 -21.34
C TRP A 80 2.88 -6.36 -20.80
N ARG A 81 3.60 -7.42 -21.23
CA ARG A 81 4.96 -7.67 -20.76
C ARG A 81 5.96 -6.71 -21.40
N ARG A 82 5.75 -6.39 -22.68
CA ARG A 82 6.62 -5.48 -23.42
C ARG A 82 6.32 -4.03 -23.06
N GLU A 83 5.05 -3.66 -22.93
CA GLU A 83 4.62 -2.38 -22.38
C GLU A 83 5.15 -2.20 -20.95
N GLY A 84 5.03 -3.18 -20.04
CA GLY A 84 5.53 -3.03 -18.67
C GLY A 84 7.06 -2.96 -18.52
N GLU A 85 7.82 -3.69 -19.35
CA GLU A 85 9.29 -3.68 -19.33
C GLU A 85 9.86 -2.47 -20.11
N GLU A 86 9.29 -2.10 -21.27
CA GLU A 86 9.69 -0.92 -22.07
C GLU A 86 9.17 0.40 -21.43
N GLU A 87 7.97 0.47 -20.85
CA GLU A 87 7.56 1.62 -20.01
C GLU A 87 8.50 1.79 -18.82
N GLY A 88 8.95 0.71 -18.18
CA GLY A 88 9.90 0.78 -17.07
C GLY A 88 11.22 1.44 -17.48
N GLU A 89 11.87 0.94 -18.53
CA GLU A 89 13.14 1.51 -19.01
C GLU A 89 12.99 2.90 -19.64
N GLU A 90 11.85 3.20 -20.28
CA GLU A 90 11.58 4.53 -20.82
C GLU A 90 11.15 5.55 -19.74
N ASP A 91 10.48 5.15 -18.65
CA ASP A 91 10.20 6.03 -17.49
C ASP A 91 11.54 6.42 -16.85
N TRP A 92 12.44 5.46 -16.60
CA TRP A 92 13.81 5.75 -16.13
C TRP A 92 14.61 6.66 -17.07
N ARG A 93 14.48 6.52 -18.40
CA ARG A 93 15.11 7.45 -19.37
C ARG A 93 14.48 8.85 -19.33
N ARG A 94 13.13 8.93 -19.34
CA ARG A 94 12.39 10.20 -19.32
C ARG A 94 12.53 10.94 -17.99
N GLU A 95 12.62 10.25 -16.86
CA GLU A 95 12.92 10.86 -15.54
C GLU A 95 14.33 11.46 -15.50
N ARG A 96 15.31 10.80 -16.14
CA ARG A 96 16.69 11.28 -16.21
C ARG A 96 16.84 12.49 -17.14
N GLU A 97 16.02 12.58 -18.19
CA GLU A 97 16.03 13.68 -19.17
C GLU A 97 15.10 14.86 -18.79
N LYS A 98 13.99 14.64 -18.07
CA LYS A 98 13.10 15.71 -17.55
C LYS A 98 13.60 16.42 -16.30
N ARG A 99 14.87 16.22 -15.93
CA ARG A 99 15.43 16.66 -14.65
C ARG A 99 15.66 18.17 -14.52
N GLU A 100 15.44 18.94 -15.59
CA GLU A 100 15.74 20.37 -15.68
C GLU A 100 14.67 21.21 -16.41
N GLU A 101 13.37 21.09 -16.08
CA GLU A 101 12.39 22.21 -16.25
C GLU A 101 11.01 21.88 -15.62
N TRP A 102 10.93 21.89 -14.29
CA TRP A 102 9.66 22.01 -13.56
C TRP A 102 9.75 23.24 -12.66
N SER A 103 8.73 24.11 -12.69
CA SER A 103 8.67 25.31 -11.86
C SER A 103 8.84 24.95 -10.38
N THR A 104 9.44 25.83 -9.59
CA THR A 104 9.73 25.57 -8.17
C THR A 104 8.47 25.29 -7.35
N GLU A 105 7.33 25.86 -7.75
CA GLU A 105 6.02 25.68 -7.12
C GLU A 105 5.46 24.27 -7.34
N ALA A 106 5.65 23.70 -8.54
CA ALA A 106 5.12 22.37 -8.88
C ALA A 106 5.83 21.20 -8.16
N ARG A 107 6.82 21.48 -7.31
CA ARG A 107 7.67 20.45 -6.67
C ARG A 107 7.14 19.93 -5.35
N PHE A 108 6.22 20.64 -4.68
CA PHE A 108 5.73 20.27 -3.34
C PHE A 108 4.30 19.73 -3.34
N LEU A 109 3.54 19.96 -4.42
CA LEU A 109 2.26 19.29 -4.68
C LEU A 109 2.53 18.03 -5.50
N LEU A 110 2.20 16.86 -4.96
CA LEU A 110 2.44 15.58 -5.62
C LEU A 110 1.29 15.27 -6.57
N LYS A 111 1.59 15.27 -7.87
CA LYS A 111 0.62 15.04 -8.97
C LYS A 111 0.91 13.80 -9.82
N ASP A 112 2.04 13.13 -9.57
CA ASP A 112 2.40 11.89 -10.24
C ASP A 112 1.70 10.71 -9.54
N SER A 113 0.55 10.28 -10.08
CA SER A 113 -0.19 9.13 -9.58
C SER A 113 -0.16 7.95 -10.54
N LYS A 114 0.02 6.76 -9.98
CA LYS A 114 0.00 5.48 -10.68
C LYS A 114 -1.09 4.59 -10.10
N ARG A 115 -2.06 4.19 -10.92
CA ARG A 115 -3.08 3.21 -10.55
C ARG A 115 -2.50 1.80 -10.63
N VAL A 116 -2.19 1.23 -9.47
CA VAL A 116 -1.56 -0.10 -9.33
C VAL A 116 -2.56 -1.25 -9.26
N VAL A 117 -3.83 -0.98 -8.92
CA VAL A 117 -4.94 -1.94 -9.01
C VAL A 117 -6.15 -1.28 -9.64
N LYS A 118 -6.83 -1.98 -10.55
CA LYS A 118 -8.17 -1.63 -11.02
C LYS A 118 -9.03 -2.87 -11.24
N THR A 119 -10.23 -2.88 -10.67
CA THR A 119 -11.26 -3.92 -10.84
C THR A 119 -12.66 -3.29 -10.71
N ASP A 120 -13.71 -4.01 -11.10
CA ASP A 120 -15.10 -3.58 -10.89
C ASP A 120 -15.53 -3.58 -9.41
N ALA A 121 -14.69 -4.14 -8.53
CA ALA A 121 -14.91 -4.25 -7.08
C ALA A 121 -14.10 -3.23 -6.25
N GLY A 122 -13.21 -2.46 -6.90
CA GLY A 122 -12.33 -1.52 -6.23
C GLY A 122 -11.01 -1.27 -6.98
N GLU A 123 -10.28 -0.29 -6.50
CA GLU A 123 -9.01 0.16 -7.09
C GLU A 123 -8.02 0.61 -6.02
N MET A 124 -6.74 0.66 -6.42
CA MET A 124 -5.66 1.26 -5.64
C MET A 124 -4.86 2.19 -6.54
N GLU A 125 -4.77 3.44 -6.13
CA GLU A 125 -3.95 4.49 -6.75
C GLU A 125 -2.83 4.89 -5.78
N VAL A 126 -1.64 5.14 -6.30
CA VAL A 126 -0.49 5.58 -5.48
C VAL A 126 0.07 6.86 -6.05
N VAL A 127 0.08 7.90 -5.24
CA VAL A 127 0.81 9.14 -5.51
C VAL A 127 2.27 8.90 -5.14
N ARG A 128 3.15 8.93 -6.15
CA ARG A 128 4.60 8.81 -5.98
C ARG A 128 5.15 10.10 -5.35
N SER A 129 6.17 9.95 -4.51
CA SER A 129 6.91 11.08 -3.94
C SER A 129 8.08 11.44 -4.83
N PHE A 130 8.39 12.74 -4.90
CA PHE A 130 9.61 13.24 -5.51
C PHE A 130 10.86 12.60 -4.88
N VAL A 131 11.74 12.05 -5.71
CA VAL A 131 13.06 11.53 -5.33
C VAL A 131 14.13 12.55 -5.69
N GLY A 132 14.85 13.07 -4.69
CA GLY A 132 15.92 14.03 -4.92
C GLY A 132 16.59 14.52 -3.64
N LYS A 133 17.66 15.32 -3.78
CA LYS A 133 18.58 15.73 -2.69
C LYS A 133 17.95 16.45 -1.49
N ILE A 134 16.67 16.80 -1.55
CA ILE A 134 15.92 17.49 -0.49
C ILE A 134 15.07 16.49 0.34
N VAL A 135 14.84 15.28 -0.16
CA VAL A 135 14.03 14.23 0.48
C VAL A 135 14.90 12.99 0.69
N ASP A 136 15.32 12.78 1.94
CA ASP A 136 16.23 11.69 2.36
C ASP A 136 15.54 10.31 2.41
N ARG A 137 14.26 10.29 2.82
CA ARG A 137 13.39 9.11 2.92
C ARG A 137 12.04 9.44 2.25
N PRO A 138 11.88 9.23 0.93
CA PRO A 138 10.63 9.53 0.24
C PRO A 138 9.53 8.58 0.70
N LEU A 139 8.27 9.04 0.73
CA LEU A 139 7.12 8.24 1.15
C LEU A 139 6.01 8.32 0.11
N HIS A 140 5.57 7.17 -0.41
CA HIS A 140 4.47 7.12 -1.37
C HIS A 140 3.12 7.04 -0.64
N ILE A 141 2.09 7.65 -1.21
CA ILE A 141 0.75 7.73 -0.60
C ILE A 141 -0.24 6.91 -1.43
N GLY A 142 -0.70 5.79 -0.89
CA GLY A 142 -1.68 4.91 -1.52
C GLY A 142 -3.11 5.20 -1.07
N PHE A 143 -4.03 5.22 -2.03
CA PHE A 143 -5.47 5.34 -1.83
C PHE A 143 -6.13 4.04 -2.29
N ILE A 144 -6.80 3.33 -1.37
CA ILE A 144 -7.53 2.10 -1.68
C ILE A 144 -9.02 2.38 -1.52
N THR A 145 -9.80 2.15 -2.58
CA THR A 145 -11.26 2.19 -2.55
C THR A 145 -11.83 0.81 -2.85
N MET A 146 -12.71 0.31 -1.97
CA MET A 146 -13.33 -1.01 -2.08
C MET A 146 -14.85 -0.92 -1.99
N GLU A 147 -15.55 -1.52 -2.95
CA GLU A 147 -17.02 -1.57 -2.99
C GLU A 147 -17.59 -2.43 -1.84
N PRO A 148 -18.89 -2.31 -1.52
CA PRO A 148 -19.55 -3.15 -0.52
C PRO A 148 -19.41 -4.66 -0.84
N LYS A 149 -19.25 -5.48 0.21
CA LYS A 149 -19.13 -6.96 0.12
C LYS A 149 -17.97 -7.43 -0.78
N THR A 150 -16.78 -6.88 -0.55
CA THR A 150 -15.56 -7.19 -1.33
C THR A 150 -14.39 -7.68 -0.48
N LEU A 151 -13.44 -8.36 -1.14
CA LEU A 151 -12.20 -8.88 -0.58
C LEU A 151 -11.02 -8.41 -1.43
N PHE A 152 -10.04 -7.76 -0.80
CA PHE A 152 -8.67 -7.65 -1.32
C PHE A 152 -7.96 -8.97 -0.95
N ILE A 153 -7.62 -9.77 -1.95
CA ILE A 153 -7.24 -11.18 -1.77
C ILE A 153 -5.90 -11.35 -1.00
N PRO A 154 -5.67 -12.52 -0.37
CA PRO A 154 -4.45 -12.76 0.43
C PRO A 154 -3.15 -12.54 -0.34
N GLN A 155 -2.29 -11.67 0.17
CA GLN A 155 -1.00 -11.28 -0.39
C GLN A 155 -0.02 -10.86 0.72
N TYR A 156 1.26 -10.72 0.39
CA TYR A 156 2.22 -9.91 1.15
C TYR A 156 2.87 -8.88 0.22
N LEU A 157 3.45 -7.82 0.77
CA LEU A 157 4.20 -6.79 0.02
C LEU A 157 5.67 -6.81 0.45
N ASP A 158 6.55 -6.23 -0.38
CA ASP A 158 7.94 -5.92 -0.02
C ASP A 158 8.09 -4.65 0.83
N SER A 159 7.11 -3.73 0.80
CA SER A 159 7.05 -2.55 1.68
C SER A 159 6.00 -2.69 2.79
N SER A 160 6.26 -2.08 3.95
CA SER A 160 5.26 -1.91 5.00
C SER A 160 4.18 -0.90 4.60
N LEU A 161 2.98 -1.10 5.17
CA LEU A 161 1.88 -0.14 5.08
C LEU A 161 1.51 0.37 6.47
N VAL A 162 1.40 1.69 6.62
CA VAL A 162 0.60 2.28 7.71
C VAL A 162 -0.71 2.74 7.11
N ILE A 163 -1.80 2.04 7.41
CA ILE A 163 -3.13 2.31 6.86
C ILE A 163 -3.96 3.18 7.82
N PHE A 164 -4.79 4.06 7.26
CA PHE A 164 -5.77 4.90 7.94
C PHE A 164 -7.15 4.74 7.28
N ILE A 165 -8.15 4.31 8.04
CA ILE A 165 -9.53 4.16 7.54
C ILE A 165 -10.20 5.53 7.48
N ARG A 166 -10.15 6.20 6.32
CA ARG A 166 -10.81 7.51 6.11
C ARG A 166 -12.32 7.39 6.14
N ARG A 167 -12.90 6.30 5.61
CA ARG A 167 -14.36 6.07 5.59
C ARG A 167 -14.68 4.58 5.47
N GLY A 168 -15.71 4.16 6.20
CA GLY A 168 -16.21 2.78 6.19
C GLY A 168 -15.66 1.95 7.34
N GLU A 169 -15.87 0.64 7.22
CA GLU A 169 -15.41 -0.39 8.15
C GLU A 169 -14.71 -1.50 7.34
N ALA A 170 -13.67 -2.09 7.93
CA ALA A 170 -12.90 -3.16 7.31
C ALA A 170 -12.65 -4.29 8.31
N LYS A 171 -12.57 -5.51 7.80
CA LYS A 171 -11.93 -6.62 8.52
C LYS A 171 -10.56 -6.87 7.91
N ILE A 172 -9.51 -6.80 8.71
CA ILE A 172 -8.16 -7.20 8.31
C ILE A 172 -7.83 -8.58 8.92
N GLY A 173 -7.28 -9.47 8.12
CA GLY A 173 -6.54 -10.63 8.60
C GLY A 173 -5.06 -10.42 8.33
N LEU A 174 -4.19 -10.67 9.31
CA LEU A 174 -2.74 -10.49 9.23
C LEU A 174 -2.02 -11.68 9.90
N ILE A 175 -1.05 -12.27 9.22
CA ILE A 175 -0.08 -13.18 9.84
C ILE A 175 0.91 -12.37 10.67
N TYR A 176 0.96 -12.62 11.97
CA TYR A 176 1.83 -11.95 12.94
C TYR A 176 2.33 -12.95 13.97
N GLU A 177 3.64 -13.00 14.21
CA GLU A 177 4.29 -14.07 15.00
C GLU A 177 3.82 -15.48 14.59
N ASP A 178 3.84 -15.74 13.28
CA ASP A 178 3.44 -17.00 12.61
C ASP A 178 1.96 -17.41 12.78
N VAL A 179 1.11 -16.56 13.36
CA VAL A 179 -0.32 -16.83 13.61
C VAL A 179 -1.20 -15.82 12.87
N LEU A 180 -2.31 -16.28 12.29
CA LEU A 180 -3.34 -15.37 11.77
C LEU A 180 -4.09 -14.69 12.92
N GLY A 181 -3.94 -13.37 13.04
CA GLY A 181 -4.83 -12.52 13.83
C GLY A 181 -5.81 -11.77 12.94
N GLU A 182 -7.06 -11.67 13.40
CA GLU A 182 -8.09 -10.85 12.74
C GLU A 182 -8.39 -9.61 13.59
N ARG A 183 -8.58 -8.46 12.94
CA ARG A 183 -9.04 -7.21 13.56
C ARG A 183 -10.15 -6.57 12.74
N TRP A 184 -11.07 -5.92 13.44
CA TRP A 184 -12.10 -5.05 12.87
C TRP A 184 -11.60 -3.62 12.99
N LEU A 185 -11.62 -2.89 11.88
CA LEU A 185 -11.16 -1.52 11.76
C LEU A 185 -12.36 -0.62 11.44
N LYS A 186 -12.53 0.46 12.19
CA LYS A 186 -13.58 1.48 11.98
C LYS A 186 -12.97 2.76 11.40
N THR A 187 -13.83 3.66 10.92
CA THR A 187 -13.41 5.00 10.48
C THR A 187 -12.61 5.71 11.59
N GLY A 188 -11.42 6.22 11.24
CA GLY A 188 -10.47 6.82 12.18
C GLY A 188 -9.34 5.89 12.63
N ASP A 189 -9.46 4.57 12.40
CA ASP A 189 -8.44 3.60 12.82
C ASP A 189 -7.18 3.70 11.97
N VAL A 190 -6.05 3.70 12.66
CA VAL A 190 -4.71 3.45 12.14
C VAL A 190 -4.32 2.01 12.42
N TYR A 191 -3.67 1.36 11.46
CA TYR A 191 -3.12 0.01 11.62
C TYR A 191 -1.83 -0.16 10.82
N HIS A 192 -0.89 -0.97 11.32
CA HIS A 192 0.39 -1.24 10.65
C HIS A 192 0.45 -2.68 10.11
N ILE A 193 0.83 -2.81 8.83
CA ILE A 193 1.03 -4.07 8.11
C ILE A 193 2.54 -4.14 7.79
N PRO A 194 3.33 -5.01 8.43
CA PRO A 194 4.76 -5.11 8.14
C PRO A 194 5.02 -5.67 6.73
N ALA A 195 6.13 -5.25 6.13
CA ALA A 195 6.70 -5.90 4.94
C ALA A 195 6.84 -7.43 5.16
N GLY A 196 6.57 -8.22 4.12
CA GLY A 196 6.60 -9.68 4.15
C GLY A 196 5.46 -10.35 4.92
N SER A 197 4.67 -9.63 5.72
CA SER A 197 3.54 -10.22 6.45
C SER A 197 2.34 -10.43 5.54
N ALA A 198 1.85 -11.67 5.45
CA ALA A 198 0.68 -11.98 4.64
C ALA A 198 -0.61 -11.42 5.27
N PHE A 199 -1.43 -10.75 4.47
CA PHE A 199 -2.68 -10.13 4.91
C PHE A 199 -3.78 -10.20 3.85
N TYR A 200 -5.01 -9.90 4.26
CA TYR A 200 -6.14 -9.61 3.39
C TYR A 200 -7.04 -8.54 4.03
N LEU A 201 -7.81 -7.82 3.20
CA LEU A 201 -8.78 -6.81 3.64
C LEU A 201 -10.17 -7.17 3.13
N VAL A 202 -11.20 -6.98 3.96
CA VAL A 202 -12.59 -7.27 3.61
C VAL A 202 -13.46 -6.05 3.91
N ASN A 203 -14.16 -5.53 2.91
CA ASN A 203 -15.28 -4.62 3.14
C ASN A 203 -16.54 -5.48 3.33
N THR A 204 -16.98 -5.65 4.58
CA THR A 204 -18.19 -6.41 4.93
C THR A 204 -19.46 -5.58 4.91
N ALA A 205 -19.38 -4.26 4.71
CA ALA A 205 -20.54 -3.39 4.70
C ALA A 205 -21.47 -3.73 3.53
N GLU A 206 -22.78 -3.50 3.70
CA GLU A 206 -23.77 -3.84 2.67
C GLU A 206 -24.00 -2.75 1.61
N GLY A 207 -23.66 -1.49 1.93
CA GLY A 207 -23.89 -0.34 1.04
C GLY A 207 -22.92 0.82 1.22
N GLN A 208 -21.86 0.67 2.02
CA GLN A 208 -20.85 1.70 2.22
C GLN A 208 -19.53 1.29 1.55
N LYS A 209 -18.97 2.18 0.71
CA LYS A 209 -17.61 2.02 0.20
C LYS A 209 -16.60 2.22 1.32
N LEU A 210 -15.57 1.39 1.32
CA LEU A 210 -14.41 1.50 2.20
C LEU A 210 -13.36 2.35 1.48
N HIS A 211 -12.84 3.37 2.16
CA HIS A 211 -11.76 4.22 1.69
C HIS A 211 -10.61 4.21 2.71
N ILE A 212 -9.43 3.80 2.27
CA ILE A 212 -8.21 3.71 3.07
C ILE A 212 -7.15 4.62 2.44
N ILE A 213 -6.47 5.40 3.27
CA ILE A 213 -5.25 6.13 2.91
C ILE A 213 -4.09 5.37 3.57
N CYS A 214 -2.99 5.16 2.86
CA CYS A 214 -1.84 4.43 3.40
C CYS A 214 -0.51 5.06 3.00
N SER A 215 0.49 4.95 3.87
CA SER A 215 1.88 5.21 3.52
C SER A 215 2.56 3.95 3.02
N ILE A 216 3.40 4.08 2.01
CA ILE A 216 4.26 3.04 1.46
C ILE A 216 5.69 3.58 1.50
N ASP A 217 6.61 2.84 2.14
CA ASP A 217 8.03 3.16 2.14
C ASP A 217 8.76 2.42 1.00
N PRO A 218 9.17 3.11 -0.08
CA PRO A 218 9.90 2.50 -1.18
C PRO A 218 11.34 2.09 -0.78
N SER A 219 11.88 2.53 0.36
CA SER A 219 13.21 2.13 0.82
C SER A 219 13.26 0.73 1.45
N GLU A 220 12.10 0.14 1.74
CA GLU A 220 11.95 -1.27 2.18
C GLU A 220 11.81 -2.24 0.99
N GLY A 221 11.31 -1.74 -0.15
CA GLY A 221 10.97 -2.56 -1.32
C GLY A 221 12.15 -3.00 -2.17
N LEU A 222 11.90 -3.87 -3.15
CA LEU A 222 12.91 -4.45 -4.06
C LEU A 222 13.48 -3.47 -5.10
N GLY A 223 13.07 -2.19 -5.08
CA GLY A 223 13.41 -1.21 -6.10
C GLY A 223 12.72 -1.43 -7.46
N VAL A 224 11.73 -2.34 -7.52
CA VAL A 224 10.97 -2.67 -8.73
C VAL A 224 9.59 -2.02 -8.67
N GLY A 225 9.43 -0.92 -9.42
CA GLY A 225 8.18 -0.16 -9.45
C GLY A 225 7.89 0.58 -8.14
N THR A 226 6.60 0.74 -7.82
CA THR A 226 6.14 1.51 -6.64
C THR A 226 6.22 0.70 -5.34
N PHE A 227 5.91 -0.60 -5.44
CA PHE A 227 6.09 -1.70 -4.47
C PHE A 227 5.71 -3.00 -5.21
N GLN A 228 6.11 -4.15 -4.71
CA GLN A 228 5.80 -5.47 -5.28
C GLN A 228 4.77 -6.23 -4.43
N SER A 229 3.58 -6.47 -5.00
CA SER A 229 2.62 -7.43 -4.45
C SER A 229 3.02 -8.88 -4.76
N PHE A 230 2.98 -9.73 -3.74
CA PHE A 230 3.13 -11.18 -3.83
C PHE A 230 1.82 -11.86 -3.46
N PHE A 231 1.03 -12.18 -4.47
CA PHE A 231 -0.31 -12.75 -4.30
C PHE A 231 -0.24 -14.23 -3.89
N ILE A 232 -0.77 -14.57 -2.72
CA ILE A 232 -0.91 -15.96 -2.27
C ILE A 232 -2.20 -16.54 -2.87
N GLY A 233 -3.33 -15.89 -2.59
CA GLY A 233 -4.58 -16.13 -3.31
C GLY A 233 -4.52 -15.52 -4.71
N GLY A 234 -5.19 -16.14 -5.68
CA GLY A 234 -5.16 -15.69 -7.07
C GLY A 234 -5.38 -16.82 -8.05
N GLY A 235 -4.98 -16.63 -9.30
CA GLY A 235 -5.04 -17.65 -10.33
C GLY A 235 -4.26 -17.20 -11.56
N THR A 236 -4.95 -16.76 -12.62
CA THR A 236 -4.28 -16.23 -13.82
C THR A 236 -4.06 -14.72 -13.79
N TYR A 237 -4.88 -13.98 -13.05
CA TYR A 237 -4.77 -12.53 -12.89
C TYR A 237 -5.45 -12.12 -11.57
N PRO A 238 -4.71 -11.67 -10.55
CA PRO A 238 -3.25 -11.73 -10.48
C PRO A 238 -2.75 -13.18 -10.47
N GLN A 239 -1.51 -13.38 -10.91
CA GLN A 239 -0.86 -14.68 -10.82
C GLN A 239 -0.45 -14.95 -9.37
N SER A 240 -0.87 -16.09 -8.82
CA SER A 240 -0.41 -16.52 -7.49
C SER A 240 1.08 -16.90 -7.54
N VAL A 241 1.85 -16.56 -6.50
CA VAL A 241 3.25 -16.99 -6.35
C VAL A 241 3.38 -18.52 -6.38
N LEU A 242 2.34 -19.23 -5.94
CA LEU A 242 2.29 -20.70 -5.99
C LEU A 242 2.34 -21.22 -7.43
N ALA A 243 1.76 -20.50 -8.40
CA ALA A 243 1.76 -20.89 -9.82
C ALA A 243 3.13 -20.72 -10.50
N GLY A 244 4.16 -20.23 -9.79
CA GLY A 244 5.55 -20.20 -10.26
C GLY A 244 6.34 -21.49 -9.97
N PHE A 245 5.82 -22.39 -9.12
CA PHE A 245 6.45 -23.67 -8.84
C PHE A 245 6.03 -24.74 -9.85
N GLU A 246 6.93 -25.69 -10.12
CA GLU A 246 6.64 -26.86 -10.94
C GLU A 246 5.40 -27.62 -10.43
N PRO A 247 4.46 -28.03 -11.30
CA PRO A 247 3.27 -28.75 -10.89
C PRO A 247 3.57 -29.99 -10.04
N GLU A 248 4.65 -30.71 -10.33
CA GLU A 248 5.06 -31.89 -9.54
C GLU A 248 5.54 -31.55 -8.14
N THR A 249 6.17 -30.38 -7.97
CA THR A 249 6.59 -29.86 -6.66
C THR A 249 5.37 -29.45 -5.87
N LEU A 250 4.42 -28.75 -6.50
CA LEU A 250 3.14 -28.42 -5.88
C LEU A 250 2.34 -29.68 -5.53
N SER A 251 2.24 -30.68 -6.40
CA SER A 251 1.39 -31.86 -6.13
C SER A 251 1.92 -32.67 -4.95
N ARG A 252 3.26 -32.74 -4.80
CA ARG A 252 3.93 -33.34 -3.64
C ARG A 252 3.79 -32.49 -2.38
N ALA A 253 4.01 -31.18 -2.45
CA ALA A 253 3.89 -30.27 -1.30
C ALA A 253 2.44 -30.13 -0.81
N PHE A 254 1.48 -30.16 -1.74
CA PHE A 254 0.05 -30.11 -1.46
C PHE A 254 -0.51 -31.50 -1.10
N ASN A 255 0.16 -32.58 -1.49
CA ASN A 255 -0.36 -33.95 -1.45
C ASN A 255 -1.76 -34.06 -2.08
N VAL A 256 -1.92 -33.48 -3.28
CA VAL A 256 -3.16 -33.51 -4.09
C VAL A 256 -2.84 -33.78 -5.56
N SER A 257 -3.84 -34.17 -6.34
CA SER A 257 -3.70 -34.41 -7.76
C SER A 257 -3.51 -33.12 -8.59
N TYR A 258 -2.99 -33.27 -9.81
CA TYR A 258 -2.89 -32.16 -10.77
C TYR A 258 -4.25 -31.56 -11.17
N ALA A 259 -5.35 -32.31 -11.00
CA ALA A 259 -6.70 -31.80 -11.26
C ALA A 259 -7.11 -30.82 -10.15
N GLU A 260 -6.91 -31.20 -8.89
CA GLU A 260 -7.21 -30.36 -7.71
C GLU A 260 -6.33 -29.09 -7.68
N LEU A 261 -5.04 -29.19 -8.02
CA LEU A 261 -4.19 -28.01 -8.22
C LEU A 261 -4.70 -27.09 -9.32
N ARG A 262 -5.19 -27.65 -10.43
CA ARG A 262 -5.76 -26.84 -11.52
C ARG A 262 -7.02 -26.13 -11.07
N ASP A 263 -7.83 -26.76 -10.21
CA ASP A 263 -9.02 -26.13 -9.64
C ASP A 263 -8.69 -24.98 -8.69
N LEU A 264 -7.60 -25.08 -7.91
CA LEU A 264 -7.12 -24.01 -7.04
C LEU A 264 -6.83 -22.70 -7.80
N PHE A 265 -6.19 -22.79 -8.98
CA PHE A 265 -5.79 -21.62 -9.78
C PHE A 265 -6.87 -21.10 -10.75
N ARG A 266 -8.14 -21.50 -10.59
CA ARG A 266 -9.23 -21.10 -11.51
C ARG A 266 -9.64 -19.63 -11.45
N LEU A 267 -9.20 -18.87 -10.44
CA LEU A 267 -9.59 -17.46 -10.32
C LEU A 267 -8.98 -16.61 -11.44
N LYS A 268 -9.83 -16.00 -12.26
CA LYS A 268 -9.44 -15.08 -13.34
C LYS A 268 -9.83 -13.61 -13.06
N ARG A 269 -9.98 -13.27 -11.78
CA ARG A 269 -10.48 -11.96 -11.32
C ARG A 269 -9.37 -11.24 -10.58
N GLY A 270 -9.22 -9.95 -10.87
CA GLY A 270 -8.20 -9.08 -10.30
C GLY A 270 -8.20 -9.04 -8.76
N PRO A 271 -7.21 -8.36 -8.15
CA PRO A 271 -6.86 -8.57 -6.75
C PRO A 271 -7.91 -8.08 -5.73
N ILE A 272 -8.90 -7.30 -6.16
CA ILE A 272 -10.10 -6.97 -5.38
C ILE A 272 -11.30 -7.65 -6.05
N ILE A 273 -12.10 -8.41 -5.29
CA ILE A 273 -13.22 -9.21 -5.80
C ILE A 273 -14.50 -9.03 -4.98
N TYR A 274 -15.66 -9.10 -5.63
CA TYR A 274 -16.94 -9.26 -4.94
C TYR A 274 -17.07 -10.65 -4.31
N LEU A 275 -17.60 -10.70 -3.08
CA LEU A 275 -17.84 -11.94 -2.34
C LEU A 275 -19.11 -12.69 -2.83
N ASN A 276 -20.15 -11.95 -3.24
CA ASN A 276 -21.50 -12.48 -3.48
C ASN A 276 -21.88 -12.63 -4.97
N ASP A 277 -20.90 -12.75 -5.86
CA ASP A 277 -21.19 -12.80 -7.29
C ASP A 277 -21.85 -14.13 -7.68
N SER A 278 -22.93 -14.08 -8.47
CA SER A 278 -23.84 -15.22 -8.72
C SER A 278 -23.24 -16.37 -9.54
N HIS A 279 -22.02 -16.21 -10.04
CA HIS A 279 -21.21 -17.24 -10.69
C HIS A 279 -20.23 -17.96 -9.77
N SER A 280 -20.20 -17.61 -8.47
CA SER A 280 -19.28 -18.19 -7.49
C SER A 280 -19.99 -19.26 -6.64
N THR A 281 -19.61 -20.53 -6.84
CA THR A 281 -19.91 -21.67 -5.93
C THR A 281 -19.06 -21.64 -4.65
N SER A 282 -18.57 -20.46 -4.26
CA SER A 282 -17.71 -20.22 -3.11
C SER A 282 -18.51 -20.34 -1.80
N PRO A 283 -18.17 -21.24 -0.86
CA PRO A 283 -18.83 -21.30 0.46
C PRO A 283 -18.47 -20.10 1.36
N TRP A 284 -17.45 -19.33 0.96
CA TRP A 284 -16.77 -18.33 1.77
C TRP A 284 -17.65 -17.20 2.32
N PRO A 285 -18.66 -16.64 1.61
CA PRO A 285 -19.53 -15.63 2.20
C PRO A 285 -20.31 -16.16 3.41
N LYS A 286 -20.80 -17.41 3.34
CA LYS A 286 -21.50 -18.05 4.46
C LYS A 286 -20.56 -18.28 5.64
N ILE A 287 -19.33 -18.74 5.39
CA ILE A 287 -18.31 -18.94 6.42
C ILE A 287 -17.98 -17.61 7.12
N MET A 288 -17.77 -16.54 6.36
CA MET A 288 -17.38 -15.23 6.91
C MET A 288 -18.44 -14.59 7.83
N HIS A 289 -19.74 -14.88 7.64
CA HIS A 289 -20.81 -14.36 8.51
C HIS A 289 -21.15 -15.23 9.73
N MET A 290 -20.56 -16.42 9.88
CA MET A 290 -20.84 -17.30 11.03
C MET A 290 -20.02 -16.91 12.27
N LYS A 291 -20.59 -17.14 13.48
CA LYS A 291 -19.84 -17.08 14.74
C LYS A 291 -18.75 -18.16 14.75
N GLU A 292 -17.63 -17.90 15.42
CA GLU A 292 -16.44 -18.77 15.52
C GLU A 292 -16.79 -20.26 15.66
N HIS A 293 -17.48 -20.67 16.73
CA HIS A 293 -17.88 -22.08 16.93
C HIS A 293 -18.86 -22.64 15.87
N ALA A 294 -19.64 -21.79 15.21
CA ALA A 294 -20.53 -22.22 14.12
C ALA A 294 -19.76 -22.39 12.79
N ARG A 295 -18.72 -21.58 12.53
CA ARG A 295 -17.75 -21.81 11.43
C ARG A 295 -17.10 -23.18 11.61
N LEU A 296 -16.58 -23.47 12.81
CA LEU A 296 -15.93 -24.74 13.15
C LEU A 296 -16.82 -25.95 12.84
N GLN A 297 -18.09 -25.92 13.28
CA GLN A 297 -19.02 -27.03 13.04
C GLN A 297 -19.45 -27.15 11.57
N HIS A 298 -19.65 -26.03 10.86
CA HIS A 298 -20.07 -26.06 9.46
C HIS A 298 -18.96 -26.52 8.51
N LEU A 299 -17.73 -26.08 8.74
CA LEU A 299 -16.55 -26.54 8.01
C LEU A 299 -16.28 -28.02 8.26
N LYS A 300 -16.38 -28.49 9.52
CA LYS A 300 -16.27 -29.91 9.84
C LYS A 300 -17.31 -30.75 9.09
N LYS A 301 -18.57 -30.30 9.06
CA LYS A 301 -19.65 -30.99 8.33
C LYS A 301 -19.47 -30.98 6.79
N LEU A 302 -18.83 -29.95 6.23
CA LEU A 302 -18.47 -29.92 4.80
C LEU A 302 -17.32 -30.89 4.49
N MET A 303 -16.32 -30.97 5.37
CA MET A 303 -15.19 -31.91 5.24
C MET A 303 -15.62 -33.38 5.40
N ASP A 304 -16.58 -33.66 6.28
CA ASP A 304 -17.11 -35.02 6.50
C ASP A 304 -18.09 -35.46 5.38
N SER A 305 -18.42 -34.60 4.41
CA SER A 305 -19.47 -34.88 3.40
C SER A 305 -19.00 -35.60 2.13
N HIS A 306 -17.73 -36.03 2.09
CA HIS A 306 -17.12 -36.68 0.92
C HIS A 306 -16.13 -37.83 1.26
N GLU A 307 -16.52 -38.74 2.17
CA GLU A 307 -15.79 -40.01 2.38
C GLU A 307 -16.73 -41.22 2.28
N GLU A 308 -16.56 -42.02 1.22
CA GLU A 308 -16.79 -43.47 1.32
C GLU A 308 -15.55 -44.11 2.00
N PRO A 309 -15.72 -45.15 2.84
CA PRO A 309 -14.66 -45.61 3.72
C PRO A 309 -13.64 -46.50 3.00
N ALA A 310 -12.51 -45.92 2.55
CA ALA A 310 -11.40 -46.68 1.96
C ALA A 310 -10.00 -46.15 2.35
N GLN A 311 -9.50 -46.62 3.50
CA GLN A 311 -8.09 -46.78 3.87
C GLN A 311 -7.02 -45.91 3.14
N LYS A 312 -6.71 -44.72 3.69
CA LYS A 312 -5.38 -44.05 3.60
C LYS A 312 -5.34 -42.77 4.47
N GLU A 313 -5.28 -42.96 5.78
CA GLU A 313 -5.64 -41.90 6.76
C GLU A 313 -4.47 -40.98 7.21
N GLU A 314 -3.25 -41.15 6.69
CA GLU A 314 -2.07 -40.45 7.24
C GLU A 314 -1.65 -39.16 6.50
N GLN A 315 -2.10 -38.91 5.26
CA GLN A 315 -1.55 -37.81 4.42
C GLN A 315 -2.46 -36.59 4.21
N THR A 316 -3.77 -36.68 4.50
CA THR A 316 -4.70 -35.53 4.39
C THR A 316 -4.57 -34.52 5.54
N TRP A 317 -3.66 -34.75 6.49
CA TRP A 317 -3.58 -34.03 7.76
C TRP A 317 -2.82 -32.69 7.68
N SER A 318 -1.90 -32.54 6.72
CA SER A 318 -1.08 -31.31 6.57
C SER A 318 -1.91 -30.11 6.09
N TRP A 319 -2.75 -30.29 5.07
CA TRP A 319 -3.57 -29.21 4.51
C TRP A 319 -4.72 -28.79 5.41
N LYS A 320 -5.29 -29.74 6.14
CA LYS A 320 -6.22 -29.44 7.23
C LYS A 320 -5.53 -28.51 8.25
N LYS A 321 -4.28 -28.74 8.66
CA LYS A 321 -3.55 -27.82 9.57
C LYS A 321 -3.26 -26.44 8.97
N LEU A 322 -2.81 -26.34 7.72
CA LEU A 322 -2.46 -25.07 7.08
C LEU A 322 -3.70 -24.18 6.84
N LEU A 323 -4.80 -24.78 6.36
CA LEU A 323 -6.09 -24.11 6.27
C LEU A 323 -6.64 -23.74 7.64
N ASN A 324 -6.55 -24.63 8.64
CA ASN A 324 -6.97 -24.33 10.01
C ASN A 324 -6.18 -23.16 10.61
N SER A 325 -4.86 -23.05 10.37
CA SER A 325 -4.06 -21.90 10.78
C SER A 325 -4.52 -20.61 10.08
N MET A 326 -4.72 -20.66 8.76
CA MET A 326 -5.36 -19.56 7.97
C MET A 326 -6.85 -19.30 8.28
N LEU A 327 -7.46 -20.07 9.19
CA LEU A 327 -8.87 -19.94 9.61
C LEU A 327 -9.00 -19.74 11.13
N GLY A 328 -7.89 -19.59 11.87
CA GLY A 328 -7.90 -19.34 13.31
C GLY A 328 -8.32 -20.53 14.18
N MET A 329 -7.96 -21.76 13.81
CA MET A 329 -8.43 -23.01 14.44
C MET A 329 -7.51 -23.63 15.51
N GLU A 330 -6.44 -22.96 15.93
CA GLU A 330 -5.58 -23.46 17.01
C GLU A 330 -6.18 -23.20 18.40
N THR A 331 -6.35 -24.27 19.18
CA THR A 331 -6.98 -24.24 20.50
C THR A 331 -5.92 -24.24 21.60
N GLU A 332 -5.38 -23.06 21.93
CA GLU A 332 -4.61 -22.93 23.16
C GLU A 332 -5.51 -23.07 24.41
N THR A 333 -5.07 -23.90 25.34
CA THR A 333 -5.82 -24.21 26.57
C THR A 333 -5.54 -23.14 27.63
N LYS A 334 -6.61 -22.46 28.07
CA LYS A 334 -6.58 -21.33 28.99
C LYS A 334 -5.80 -21.56 30.29
N LYS A 335 -5.14 -20.50 30.75
CA LYS A 335 -5.41 -19.99 32.12
C LYS A 335 -6.11 -18.65 32.03
N ARG A 336 -7.13 -18.45 32.88
CA ARG A 336 -7.86 -17.19 33.06
C ARG A 336 -7.11 -16.35 34.08
N ASP A 337 -6.99 -15.05 33.80
CA ASP A 337 -6.98 -14.02 34.83
C ASP A 337 -8.05 -12.99 34.47
N ASP A 338 -8.97 -12.74 35.41
CA ASP A 338 -10.06 -11.78 35.23
C ASP A 338 -9.56 -10.34 35.48
N ARG A 339 -9.65 -9.50 34.45
CA ARG A 339 -9.85 -8.05 34.59
C ARG A 339 -10.44 -7.49 33.30
N GLY A 340 -11.70 -7.05 33.36
CA GLY A 340 -12.48 -6.73 32.17
C GLY A 340 -12.25 -5.31 31.64
N THR A 341 -12.26 -5.17 30.31
CA THR A 341 -12.72 -3.99 29.56
C THR A 341 -12.97 -4.41 28.10
N SER A 342 -14.06 -3.91 27.51
CA SER A 342 -14.44 -3.89 26.07
C SER A 342 -13.86 -4.95 25.11
N ASP A 343 -14.78 -5.69 24.47
CA ASP A 343 -14.55 -6.68 23.39
C ASP A 343 -13.63 -6.15 22.26
N LYS A 344 -12.36 -6.53 22.31
CA LYS A 344 -11.37 -6.36 21.22
C LYS A 344 -10.88 -7.74 20.78
N GLY A 345 -10.58 -7.87 19.49
CA GLY A 345 -10.36 -9.17 18.84
C GLY A 345 -9.30 -10.03 19.54
N LYS A 346 -9.63 -11.30 19.80
CA LYS A 346 -8.65 -12.28 20.31
C LYS A 346 -7.58 -12.54 19.24
N GLY A 347 -6.31 -12.48 19.62
CA GLY A 347 -5.17 -12.84 18.76
C GLY A 347 -3.93 -12.00 19.06
N LYS A 348 -2.74 -12.53 18.71
CA LYS A 348 -1.44 -11.92 19.01
C LYS A 348 -1.13 -10.62 18.25
N THR A 349 -1.83 -10.35 17.15
CA THR A 349 -1.70 -9.10 16.38
C THR A 349 -1.92 -7.86 17.26
N PRO A 350 -1.21 -6.74 17.01
CA PRO A 350 -1.52 -5.46 17.63
C PRO A 350 -2.98 -5.05 17.42
N ASP A 351 -3.50 -4.19 18.29
CA ASP A 351 -4.78 -3.50 18.05
C ASP A 351 -4.61 -2.36 17.04
N SER A 352 -5.73 -1.82 16.54
CA SER A 352 -5.77 -0.51 15.89
C SER A 352 -5.71 0.63 16.89
N TYR A 353 -5.29 1.81 16.42
CA TYR A 353 -5.36 3.06 17.16
C TYR A 353 -6.32 4.02 16.46
N ASN A 354 -7.42 4.41 17.09
CA ASN A 354 -8.35 5.38 16.48
C ASN A 354 -7.90 6.83 16.77
N LEU A 355 -7.66 7.61 15.72
CA LEU A 355 -7.22 9.01 15.85
C LEU A 355 -8.31 9.94 16.42
N TYR A 356 -9.59 9.64 16.21
CA TYR A 356 -10.70 10.45 16.71
C TYR A 356 -11.02 10.17 18.19
N ASP A 357 -10.62 9.01 18.72
CA ASP A 357 -10.74 8.68 20.14
C ASP A 357 -9.65 9.37 21.00
N ARG A 358 -8.68 10.07 20.37
CA ARG A 358 -7.58 10.80 21.04
C ARG A 358 -7.96 12.27 21.30
N HIS A 359 -7.60 12.78 22.47
CA HIS A 359 -7.69 14.22 22.75
C HIS A 359 -6.67 15.03 21.92
N PRO A 360 -7.06 16.18 21.35
CA PRO A 360 -6.14 17.05 20.62
C PRO A 360 -4.88 17.43 21.43
N ASP A 361 -3.74 17.37 20.74
CA ASP A 361 -2.45 17.87 21.23
C ASP A 361 -2.44 19.41 21.28
N CYS A 362 -3.22 20.06 20.41
CA CYS A 362 -3.58 21.48 20.48
C CYS A 362 -5.02 21.69 20.02
N SER A 363 -5.76 22.58 20.67
CA SER A 363 -7.10 23.02 20.26
C SER A 363 -7.44 24.42 20.79
N ASN A 364 -8.15 25.20 19.98
CA ASN A 364 -8.80 26.47 20.33
C ASN A 364 -10.00 26.74 19.39
N ASP A 365 -10.63 27.92 19.50
CA ASP A 365 -11.79 28.34 18.67
C ASP A 365 -11.54 28.31 17.15
N TYR A 366 -10.28 28.23 16.72
CA TYR A 366 -9.88 28.30 15.31
C TYR A 366 -9.48 26.94 14.72
N GLY A 367 -9.43 25.89 15.55
CA GLY A 367 -9.13 24.54 15.07
C GLY A 367 -8.57 23.61 16.13
N TRP A 368 -8.07 22.46 15.65
CA TRP A 368 -7.39 21.48 16.48
C TRP A 368 -6.36 20.69 15.67
N SER A 369 -5.42 20.07 16.38
CA SER A 369 -4.45 19.14 15.82
C SER A 369 -4.19 17.97 16.75
N VAL A 370 -3.92 16.82 16.16
CA VAL A 370 -3.55 15.56 16.79
C VAL A 370 -2.27 15.08 16.14
N ALA A 371 -1.30 14.63 16.94
CA ALA A 371 -0.14 13.90 16.47
C ALA A 371 -0.06 12.53 17.15
N LEU A 372 0.32 11.50 16.40
CA LEU A 372 0.48 10.13 16.88
C LEU A 372 1.90 9.65 16.55
N ASP A 373 2.62 9.21 17.58
CA ASP A 373 4.00 8.72 17.47
C ASP A 373 4.17 7.31 18.07
N LYS A 374 5.38 6.74 18.01
CA LYS A 374 5.67 5.38 18.50
C LYS A 374 5.43 5.14 20.00
N HIS A 375 5.33 6.19 20.81
CA HIS A 375 5.04 6.09 22.23
C HIS A 375 3.54 5.94 22.48
N ASP A 376 2.71 6.49 21.58
CA ASP A 376 1.25 6.36 21.60
C ASP A 376 0.79 5.06 20.90
N TYR A 377 1.39 4.73 19.76
CA TYR A 377 1.09 3.52 19.00
C TYR A 377 2.38 2.77 18.62
N SER A 378 2.75 1.78 19.43
CA SER A 378 4.04 1.08 19.31
C SER A 378 4.34 0.44 17.94
N PRO A 379 3.36 -0.02 17.12
CA PRO A 379 3.65 -0.53 15.78
C PRO A 379 4.32 0.49 14.85
N LEU A 380 4.11 1.81 15.06
CA LEU A 380 4.80 2.87 14.30
C LEU A 380 6.33 2.86 14.50
N LYS A 381 6.82 2.23 15.57
CA LYS A 381 8.26 2.02 15.77
C LYS A 381 8.91 1.21 14.63
N HIS A 382 8.15 0.32 13.99
CA HIS A 382 8.67 -0.57 12.95
C HIS A 382 8.82 0.13 11.59
N SER A 383 7.80 0.86 11.15
CA SER A 383 7.86 1.65 9.91
C SER A 383 8.66 2.95 10.05
N GLY A 384 8.87 3.42 11.28
CA GLY A 384 9.52 4.71 11.54
C GLY A 384 8.68 5.90 11.07
N ILE A 385 7.38 5.73 10.87
CA ILE A 385 6.44 6.74 10.37
C ILE A 385 5.60 7.31 11.52
N GLY A 386 5.50 8.64 11.62
CA GLY A 386 4.55 9.33 12.49
C GLY A 386 3.27 9.68 11.73
N ILE A 387 2.22 10.08 12.45
CA ILE A 387 0.94 10.47 11.85
C ILE A 387 0.45 11.78 12.47
N TYR A 388 -0.26 12.60 11.70
CA TYR A 388 -0.96 13.77 12.19
C TYR A 388 -2.32 13.98 11.52
N LEU A 389 -3.17 14.72 12.19
CA LEU A 389 -4.49 15.13 11.71
C LEU A 389 -4.77 16.55 12.22
N VAL A 390 -5.17 17.44 11.31
CA VAL A 390 -5.39 18.86 11.58
C VAL A 390 -6.73 19.30 11.01
N ASN A 391 -7.45 20.13 11.76
CA ASN A 391 -8.65 20.81 11.33
C ASN A 391 -8.53 22.30 11.63
N LEU A 392 -8.70 23.14 10.61
CA LEU A 392 -8.70 24.59 10.70
C LEU A 392 -10.10 25.11 10.32
N THR A 393 -10.66 26.02 11.11
CA THR A 393 -11.94 26.67 10.79
C THR A 393 -11.75 27.73 9.69
N ALA A 394 -12.85 28.21 9.09
CA ALA A 394 -12.77 29.05 7.90
C ALA A 394 -11.92 30.32 8.11
N GLY A 395 -10.88 30.48 7.30
CA GLY A 395 -9.90 31.56 7.37
C GLY A 395 -8.82 31.41 8.45
N ALA A 396 -8.89 30.43 9.34
CA ALA A 396 -7.87 30.18 10.36
C ALA A 396 -6.56 29.69 9.74
N MET A 397 -5.46 29.84 10.45
CA MET A 397 -4.16 29.30 9.99
C MET A 397 -3.45 28.52 11.09
N MET A 398 -2.72 27.48 10.70
CA MET A 398 -1.62 27.00 11.52
C MET A 398 -0.47 27.99 11.37
N ALA A 399 0.07 28.46 12.48
CA ALA A 399 1.12 29.48 12.51
C ALA A 399 2.36 29.03 11.72
N PRO A 400 3.13 29.95 11.09
CA PRO A 400 4.35 29.59 10.38
C PRO A 400 5.30 28.82 11.28
N HIS A 401 5.74 27.64 10.83
CA HIS A 401 6.56 26.72 11.64
C HIS A 401 7.56 25.94 10.80
N VAL A 402 8.46 25.23 11.50
CA VAL A 402 9.49 24.36 10.93
C VAL A 402 9.45 23.01 11.63
N ASN A 403 9.57 21.93 10.85
CA ASN A 403 9.70 20.57 11.38
C ASN A 403 11.17 20.17 11.53
N PRO A 404 11.66 19.99 12.77
CA PRO A 404 13.09 19.75 13.02
C PRO A 404 13.50 18.28 12.87
N THR A 405 12.55 17.32 12.81
CA THR A 405 12.88 15.88 12.77
C THR A 405 12.35 15.11 11.56
N ALA A 406 11.32 15.60 10.87
CA ALA A 406 10.62 14.87 9.81
C ALA A 406 10.30 15.74 8.59
N THR A 407 10.33 15.12 7.41
CA THR A 407 9.50 15.51 6.25
C THR A 407 8.06 15.04 6.51
N GLU A 408 7.08 15.90 6.21
CA GLU A 408 5.65 15.61 6.36
C GLU A 408 4.95 15.52 5.01
N TYR A 409 3.99 14.60 4.90
CA TYR A 409 3.17 14.34 3.72
C TYR A 409 1.70 14.54 4.10
N GLY A 410 1.08 15.62 3.62
CA GLY A 410 -0.29 15.96 3.90
C GLY A 410 -1.24 15.61 2.76
N ILE A 411 -2.41 15.11 3.12
CA ILE A 411 -3.52 14.78 2.24
C ILE A 411 -4.72 15.62 2.68
N VAL A 412 -5.24 16.46 1.80
CA VAL A 412 -6.43 17.27 2.11
C VAL A 412 -7.66 16.36 2.13
N LEU A 413 -8.28 16.30 3.29
CA LEU A 413 -9.36 15.39 3.62
C LEU A 413 -10.75 15.98 3.43
N ARG A 414 -10.88 17.31 3.58
CA ARG A 414 -12.12 18.06 3.39
C ARG A 414 -11.83 19.55 3.22
N GLY A 415 -12.54 20.18 2.28
CA GLY A 415 -12.52 21.63 2.10
C GLY A 415 -11.31 22.12 1.31
N SER A 416 -10.88 23.35 1.56
CA SER A 416 -9.78 23.97 0.81
C SER A 416 -9.07 25.08 1.59
N GLY A 417 -7.89 25.45 1.10
CA GLY A 417 -7.08 26.51 1.68
C GLY A 417 -5.82 26.79 0.85
N THR A 418 -4.83 27.39 1.49
CA THR A 418 -3.53 27.72 0.90
C THR A 418 -2.42 27.13 1.76
N ILE A 419 -1.41 26.51 1.13
CA ILE A 419 -0.14 26.16 1.76
C ILE A 419 0.95 27.09 1.22
N GLN A 420 1.77 27.62 2.13
CA GLN A 420 2.96 28.39 1.78
C GLN A 420 4.20 27.68 2.31
N ILE A 421 5.24 27.58 1.48
CA ILE A 421 6.54 26.99 1.82
C ILE A 421 7.65 27.98 1.45
N VAL A 422 8.69 28.04 2.26
CA VAL A 422 9.84 28.94 2.10
C VAL A 422 11.13 28.11 1.92
N PHE A 423 12.01 28.54 1.03
CA PHE A 423 13.33 27.93 0.85
C PHE A 423 14.28 28.32 2.01
N PRO A 424 15.34 27.55 2.30
CA PRO A 424 16.30 27.87 3.35
C PRO A 424 17.00 29.24 3.23
N ASN A 425 16.98 29.86 2.06
CA ASN A 425 17.49 31.22 1.81
C ASN A 425 16.47 32.35 2.13
N GLY A 426 15.27 32.01 2.61
CA GLY A 426 14.18 32.96 2.89
C GLY A 426 13.30 33.36 1.71
N THR A 427 13.60 32.90 0.48
CA THR A 427 12.71 33.16 -0.67
C THR A 427 11.49 32.23 -0.66
N ASN A 428 10.33 32.70 -1.15
CA ASN A 428 9.16 31.85 -1.28
C ASN A 428 9.46 30.67 -2.22
N ALA A 429 9.15 29.45 -1.77
CA ALA A 429 9.30 28.22 -2.54
C ALA A 429 8.00 27.80 -3.22
N MET A 430 6.88 28.02 -2.53
CA MET A 430 5.53 27.80 -3.03
C MET A 430 4.54 28.67 -2.26
N SER A 431 3.48 29.12 -2.93
CA SER A 431 2.24 29.61 -2.32
C SER A 431 1.08 29.14 -3.20
N SER A 432 0.42 28.05 -2.82
CA SER A 432 -0.55 27.38 -3.69
C SER A 432 -1.84 27.03 -2.96
N GLU A 433 -2.96 27.15 -3.67
CA GLU A 433 -4.24 26.62 -3.21
C GLU A 433 -4.22 25.09 -3.22
N ILE A 434 -4.91 24.50 -2.24
CA ILE A 434 -5.10 23.07 -2.06
C ILE A 434 -6.56 22.76 -1.72
N ALA A 435 -7.08 21.67 -2.24
CA ALA A 435 -8.45 21.21 -2.07
C ALA A 435 -8.52 19.70 -1.81
N GLU A 436 -9.68 19.20 -1.38
CA GLU A 436 -9.94 17.79 -1.09
C GLU A 436 -9.40 16.83 -2.16
N GLY A 437 -8.55 15.89 -1.75
CA GLY A 437 -7.82 14.95 -2.62
C GLY A 437 -6.37 15.35 -2.91
N ASP A 438 -5.99 16.63 -2.79
CA ASP A 438 -4.61 17.06 -3.03
C ASP A 438 -3.63 16.44 -2.01
N VAL A 439 -2.48 16.02 -2.51
CA VAL A 439 -1.35 15.54 -1.71
C VAL A 439 -0.20 16.53 -1.82
N PHE A 440 0.35 16.95 -0.69
CA PHE A 440 1.53 17.81 -0.61
C PHE A 440 2.59 17.20 0.30
N PHE A 441 3.85 17.62 0.14
CA PHE A 441 4.89 17.32 1.12
C PHE A 441 5.72 18.55 1.48
N VAL A 442 6.22 18.57 2.71
CA VAL A 442 7.07 19.61 3.25
C VAL A 442 8.35 18.97 3.78
N PRO A 443 9.52 19.23 3.17
CA PRO A 443 10.77 18.67 3.65
C PRO A 443 11.10 19.15 5.06
N ARG A 444 11.80 18.30 5.81
CA ARG A 444 12.44 18.67 7.07
C ARG A 444 13.20 20.01 6.93
N TYR A 445 13.08 20.86 7.95
CA TYR A 445 13.65 22.21 8.04
C TYR A 445 13.04 23.32 7.15
N PHE A 446 12.13 23.02 6.21
CA PHE A 446 11.50 24.07 5.40
C PHE A 446 10.44 24.82 6.23
N PRO A 447 10.47 26.17 6.32
CA PRO A 447 9.40 26.93 6.95
C PRO A 447 8.13 26.91 6.12
N PHE A 448 6.98 26.74 6.77
CA PHE A 448 5.69 26.62 6.10
C PHE A 448 4.50 27.01 6.99
N CYS A 449 3.35 27.24 6.36
CA CYS A 449 2.05 27.39 7.04
C CYS A 449 0.91 26.86 6.15
N GLN A 450 -0.22 26.56 6.79
CA GLN A 450 -1.49 26.23 6.14
C GLN A 450 -2.56 27.20 6.60
N ILE A 451 -3.35 27.71 5.66
CA ILE A 451 -4.38 28.72 5.86
C ILE A 451 -5.68 28.16 5.28
N ALA A 452 -6.72 28.00 6.07
CA ALA A 452 -8.02 27.59 5.58
C ALA A 452 -8.66 28.67 4.70
N SER A 453 -9.42 28.26 3.69
CA SER A 453 -10.22 29.20 2.89
C SER A 453 -11.18 29.99 3.77
N ARG A 454 -11.51 31.24 3.39
CA ARG A 454 -12.59 32.00 4.06
C ARG A 454 -13.98 31.42 3.78
N SER A 455 -14.12 30.52 2.80
CA SER A 455 -15.41 29.90 2.43
C SER A 455 -15.73 28.60 3.18
N GLY A 456 -14.77 27.99 3.88
CA GLY A 456 -14.96 26.70 4.54
C GLY A 456 -13.74 26.24 5.34
N PRO A 457 -13.88 25.17 6.15
CA PRO A 457 -12.76 24.62 6.91
C PRO A 457 -11.70 23.98 5.98
N LEU A 458 -10.51 23.75 6.52
CA LEU A 458 -9.48 22.90 5.93
C LEU A 458 -9.17 21.75 6.91
N GLU A 459 -9.50 20.53 6.53
CA GLU A 459 -9.12 19.31 7.24
C GLU A 459 -8.07 18.56 6.43
N PHE A 460 -6.98 18.15 7.06
CA PHE A 460 -5.93 17.36 6.41
C PHE A 460 -5.30 16.35 7.38
N PHE A 461 -5.02 15.16 6.85
CA PHE A 461 -4.33 14.07 7.53
C PHE A 461 -2.97 13.91 6.88
N GLY A 462 -1.99 13.39 7.61
CA GLY A 462 -0.71 13.13 7.00
C GLY A 462 0.17 12.16 7.76
N PHE A 463 1.21 11.75 7.05
CA PHE A 463 2.29 10.92 7.57
C PHE A 463 3.55 11.75 7.72
N THR A 464 4.37 11.42 8.69
CA THR A 464 5.70 12.00 8.86
C THR A 464 6.74 10.90 8.70
N THR A 465 7.91 11.25 8.17
CA THR A 465 9.05 10.33 7.98
C THR A 465 9.78 9.99 9.30
N SER A 466 9.18 10.27 10.45
CA SER A 466 9.74 9.95 11.77
C SER A 466 8.63 9.60 12.77
N ALA A 467 8.65 8.37 13.31
CA ALA A 467 7.81 7.95 14.42
C ALA A 467 8.26 8.50 15.79
N HIS A 468 9.20 9.46 15.82
CA HIS A 468 9.53 10.21 17.02
C HIS A 468 8.67 11.48 17.10
N ARG A 469 8.45 11.98 18.31
CA ARG A 469 7.69 13.23 18.53
C ARG A 469 8.34 14.41 17.82
N ASN A 470 7.72 14.90 16.75
CA ASN A 470 8.35 15.87 15.84
C ASN A 470 8.63 17.23 16.49
N ARG A 471 7.81 17.66 17.46
CA ARG A 471 7.90 18.94 18.18
C ARG A 471 8.14 20.16 17.24
N PRO A 472 7.14 20.56 16.43
CA PRO A 472 7.24 21.70 15.51
C PRO A 472 7.74 22.98 16.19
N GLN A 473 8.59 23.75 15.50
CA GLN A 473 9.09 25.04 15.97
C GLN A 473 8.32 26.18 15.31
N PHE A 474 7.42 26.82 16.06
CA PHE A 474 6.66 27.96 15.56
C PHE A 474 7.54 29.22 15.46
N LEU A 475 7.37 29.98 14.38
CA LEU A 475 8.12 31.21 14.08
C LEU A 475 7.34 32.47 14.47
N ALA A 476 6.01 32.39 14.55
CA ALA A 476 5.12 33.43 15.04
C ALA A 476 4.09 32.84 16.02
N GLY A 477 3.51 33.67 16.88
CA GLY A 477 2.57 33.25 17.92
C GLY A 477 3.15 33.21 19.33
N SER A 478 2.30 32.91 20.31
CA SER A 478 2.60 32.91 21.75
C SER A 478 3.67 31.91 22.18
N ASN A 479 3.86 30.85 21.41
CA ASN A 479 4.86 29.80 21.59
C ASN A 479 5.85 29.81 20.42
N SER A 480 6.28 30.99 19.97
CA SER A 480 7.26 31.13 18.89
C SER A 480 8.71 31.17 19.36
N LEU A 481 9.63 30.81 18.46
CA LEU A 481 11.07 31.04 18.61
C LEU A 481 11.39 32.53 18.78
N ILE A 482 10.65 33.44 18.13
CA ILE A 482 10.81 34.89 18.31
C ILE A 482 10.54 35.29 19.77
N ARG A 483 9.47 34.77 20.39
CA ARG A 483 9.19 35.03 21.81
C ARG A 483 10.20 34.34 22.74
N ALA A 484 10.67 33.15 22.39
CA ALA A 484 11.68 32.42 23.18
C ALA A 484 13.08 33.09 23.14
N MET A 485 13.43 33.74 22.03
CA MET A 485 14.69 34.47 21.83
C MET A 485 14.55 35.99 22.07
N MET A 486 13.49 36.43 22.74
CA MET A 486 13.19 37.85 22.98
C MET A 486 14.31 38.53 23.78
N GLY A 487 15.06 39.42 23.14
CA GLY A 487 16.19 40.13 23.74
C GLY A 487 16.76 41.22 22.82
N PRO A 488 17.68 42.06 23.35
CA PRO A 488 18.35 43.12 22.58
C PRO A 488 19.04 42.61 21.30
N GLU A 489 19.58 41.38 21.33
CA GLU A 489 20.28 40.74 20.20
C GLU A 489 19.32 40.46 19.04
N LEU A 490 18.15 39.91 19.34
CA LEU A 490 17.11 39.65 18.34
C LEU A 490 16.53 40.96 17.80
N ALA A 491 16.29 41.95 18.66
CA ALA A 491 15.83 43.27 18.25
C ALA A 491 16.84 43.98 17.32
N ALA A 492 18.13 43.92 17.65
CA ALA A 492 19.22 44.43 16.82
C ALA A 492 19.32 43.69 15.48
N SER A 493 19.09 42.37 15.44
CA SER A 493 19.07 41.58 14.19
C SER A 493 17.97 42.02 13.21
N PHE A 494 16.86 42.56 13.73
CA PHE A 494 15.77 43.16 12.94
C PHE A 494 15.95 44.67 12.70
N GLY A 495 16.97 45.30 13.28
CA GLY A 495 17.19 46.75 13.20
C GLY A 495 16.14 47.60 13.92
N ILE A 496 15.47 47.05 14.96
CA ILE A 496 14.41 47.72 15.72
C ILE A 496 14.72 47.77 17.22
N THR A 497 14.00 48.60 17.97
CA THR A 497 14.11 48.62 19.44
C THR A 497 13.47 47.36 20.06
N LEU A 498 13.95 46.96 21.24
CA LEU A 498 13.38 45.83 21.98
C LEU A 498 11.90 46.04 22.30
N GLU A 499 11.52 47.26 22.68
CA GLU A 499 10.13 47.67 22.91
C GLU A 499 9.28 47.41 21.65
N ARG A 500 9.78 47.81 20.47
CA ARG A 500 9.07 47.61 19.20
C ARG A 500 8.93 46.13 18.84
N LEU A 501 9.95 45.32 19.11
CA LEU A 501 9.88 43.87 18.89
C LEU A 501 8.84 43.22 19.82
N GLN A 502 8.82 43.63 21.10
CA GLN A 502 7.83 43.17 22.07
C GLN A 502 6.40 43.57 21.68
N ASP A 503 6.17 44.77 21.15
CA ASP A 503 4.85 45.19 20.68
C ASP A 503 4.36 44.37 19.49
N ILE A 504 5.25 44.04 18.55
CA ILE A 504 4.94 43.19 17.39
C ILE A 504 4.58 41.76 17.84
N ASP A 505 5.36 41.19 18.76
CA ASP A 505 5.13 39.85 19.31
C ASP A 505 3.82 39.78 20.12
N LYS A 506 3.59 40.73 21.04
CA LYS A 506 2.37 40.80 21.87
C LYS A 506 1.09 41.00 21.05
N ALA A 507 1.18 41.47 19.81
CA ALA A 507 0.02 41.62 18.92
C ALA A 507 -0.62 40.27 18.52
N GLN A 508 0.08 39.14 18.69
CA GLN A 508 -0.47 37.79 18.50
C GLN A 508 -0.52 37.04 19.85
N PRO A 509 -1.71 36.88 20.47
CA PRO A 509 -1.86 36.16 21.73
C PRO A 509 -1.98 34.64 21.56
N PHE A 510 -2.27 34.13 20.36
CA PHE A 510 -2.42 32.69 20.09
C PHE A 510 -1.09 32.05 19.65
N GLY A 511 -0.88 30.77 19.97
CA GLY A 511 0.35 30.04 19.65
C GLY A 511 0.30 29.32 18.31
N VAL A 512 -0.34 28.15 18.32
CA VAL A 512 -0.27 27.20 17.19
C VAL A 512 -1.28 27.49 16.09
N ILE A 513 -2.54 27.75 16.46
CA ILE A 513 -3.62 27.99 15.51
C ILE A 513 -4.12 29.42 15.71
N LEU A 514 -3.99 30.24 14.68
CA LEU A 514 -4.21 31.67 14.72
C LEU A 514 -5.57 32.03 14.09
N PRO A 515 -6.24 33.10 14.58
CA PRO A 515 -7.49 33.59 14.03
C PRO A 515 -7.38 34.00 12.56
N PRO A 516 -8.51 33.99 11.82
CA PRO A 516 -8.60 34.64 10.52
C PRO A 516 -8.24 36.13 10.57
N ASP A 517 -7.69 36.66 9.48
CA ASP A 517 -7.42 38.10 9.41
C ASP A 517 -8.71 38.92 9.56
N THR A 518 -8.76 39.69 10.65
CA THR A 518 -9.81 40.66 10.97
C THR A 518 -9.50 42.05 10.42
N LYS A 519 -8.26 42.34 9.99
CA LYS A 519 -7.83 43.67 9.52
C LYS A 519 -8.29 44.00 8.10
N THR A 520 -8.88 43.02 7.40
CA THR A 520 -9.61 43.24 6.14
C THR A 520 -11.06 43.75 6.34
N LYS A 521 -11.54 43.96 7.58
CA LYS A 521 -12.65 44.89 7.84
C LYS A 521 -12.11 46.32 7.96
N ARG A 522 -12.78 47.25 7.29
CA ARG A 522 -12.40 48.66 7.05
C ARG A 522 -11.66 49.37 8.18
N ARG A 523 -10.79 50.31 7.80
CA ARG A 523 -10.64 51.59 8.52
C ARG A 523 -12.01 52.29 8.56
N GLU A 524 -12.82 51.96 9.56
CA GLU A 524 -13.86 52.84 10.08
C GLU A 524 -13.36 53.40 11.42
N GLU A 525 -13.76 54.63 11.73
CA GLU A 525 -13.13 55.49 12.75
C GLU A 525 -13.27 54.94 14.18
N PRO A 526 -12.34 55.28 15.09
CA PRO A 526 -12.38 54.75 16.46
C PRO A 526 -13.57 55.34 17.23
N LEU A 527 -14.51 54.49 17.61
CA LEU A 527 -15.54 54.80 18.60
C LEU A 527 -14.92 54.91 20.01
N PRO A 528 -15.49 55.76 20.90
CA PRO A 528 -14.88 56.10 22.18
C PRO A 528 -14.91 54.96 23.22
N PRO A 529 -14.07 55.02 24.26
CA PRO A 529 -13.85 53.90 25.17
C PRO A 529 -14.83 53.87 26.35
N ASP A 530 -15.75 52.90 26.34
CA ASP A 530 -16.23 52.16 27.52
C ASP A 530 -17.08 50.97 27.04
N THR A 531 -17.01 49.75 27.58
CA THR A 531 -16.94 49.37 28.99
C THR A 531 -16.16 48.07 29.23
N LYS A 532 -15.77 47.83 30.49
CA LYS A 532 -15.00 46.65 30.94
C LYS A 532 -15.82 45.35 30.89
N THR A 533 -15.79 44.64 29.76
CA THR A 533 -16.20 43.22 29.73
C THR A 533 -15.06 42.35 30.26
N LYS A 534 -15.18 41.83 31.50
CA LYS A 534 -14.30 40.78 32.03
C LYS A 534 -14.34 39.57 31.09
N ARG A 535 -13.26 39.36 30.31
CA ARG A 535 -13.01 38.04 29.72
C ARG A 535 -12.75 37.07 30.86
N ARG A 536 -13.39 35.90 30.82
CA ARG A 536 -13.04 34.79 31.70
C ARG A 536 -11.75 34.18 31.15
N GLU A 537 -10.65 34.48 31.82
CA GLU A 537 -9.43 33.67 31.75
C GLU A 537 -9.70 32.37 32.52
N ASP A 538 -10.36 31.40 31.90
CA ASP A 538 -10.58 30.06 32.49
C ASP A 538 -10.94 29.04 31.39
N GLU A 539 -9.99 28.80 30.49
CA GLU A 539 -9.80 27.50 29.85
C GLU A 539 -8.37 27.43 29.30
N HIS A 540 -7.53 26.56 29.88
CA HIS A 540 -6.15 26.39 29.40
C HIS A 540 -6.16 25.70 28.03
N ALA A 541 -6.00 26.50 26.97
CA ALA A 541 -5.57 26.00 25.67
C ALA A 541 -4.32 25.12 25.87
N ARG A 542 -4.37 23.87 25.40
CA ARG A 542 -3.23 22.95 25.43
C ARG A 542 -2.25 23.36 24.33
N GLU A 543 -1.46 24.41 24.59
CA GLU A 543 -0.43 24.83 23.65
C GLU A 543 0.88 24.03 23.89
N PRO A 544 1.46 23.40 22.85
CA PRO A 544 2.78 22.80 22.97
C PRO A 544 3.82 23.86 23.30
N LYS A 545 4.59 23.61 24.37
CA LYS A 545 5.67 24.50 24.82
C LYS A 545 6.83 24.48 23.81
N VAL A 546 7.45 25.64 23.59
CA VAL A 546 8.71 25.75 22.83
C VAL A 546 9.78 24.85 23.44
N ILE A 547 10.57 24.20 22.57
CA ILE A 547 11.72 23.42 23.00
C ILE A 547 12.74 24.36 23.67
N LYS A 548 13.10 24.08 24.93
CA LYS A 548 14.18 24.79 25.64
C LYS A 548 15.56 24.16 25.46
N SER A 549 15.65 22.90 25.01
CA SER A 549 16.90 22.23 24.69
C SER A 549 16.68 21.12 23.63
N PHE A 550 17.63 20.94 22.70
CA PHE A 550 17.55 19.93 21.64
C PHE A 550 17.88 18.49 22.11
N TRP A 551 18.11 18.26 23.41
CA TRP A 551 18.75 17.06 23.96
C TRP A 551 17.85 16.19 24.86
N GLU A 552 16.53 16.35 24.76
CA GLU A 552 15.50 15.60 25.54
C GLU A 552 14.55 14.78 24.66
#